data_AF-A0A350IEF7-F1
#
_entry.id   AF-A0A350IEF7-F1
#
_cell.length_a   1.000
_cell.length_b   1.000
_cell.length_c   1.000
_cell.angle_alpha   90.00
_cell.angle_beta   90.00
_cell.angle_gamma   90.00
#
_symmetry.space_group_name_H-M   'P 1'
#
loop_
_entity.id
_entity.type
_entity.pdbx_description
1 polymer ?
#
loop_
_entity_poly.entity_id
_entity_poly.type
_entity_poly.pdbx_seq_one_letter_code
_entity_poly.pdbx_strand_id
1 'polypeptide(L)'
;MARIHGAAGSSENLSGNLNFYTIYVKTLDITSTGDILDQSQQNFDDVCNLINLVAQPVIMNSPIPVSLTGLAPTLTGNGMIFKFAVEHGQAFQRSGDNVALLKEIFYGVDIDGVPIDPITMEFEMSELL
;
A
#
# COMPACT_ATOMS: atom_id res chain seq x y z
N MET A 1 6.36 -29.47 -0.38
CA MET A 1 5.68 -29.67 0.92
C MET A 1 6.40 -30.80 1.65
N ALA A 2 7.16 -30.50 2.70
CA ALA A 2 7.87 -31.50 3.51
C ALA A 2 7.50 -31.27 4.98
N ARG A 3 6.85 -32.26 5.60
CA ARG A 3 6.57 -32.27 7.03
C ARG A 3 7.80 -32.82 7.75
N ILE A 4 8.44 -32.00 8.56
CA ILE A 4 9.46 -32.44 9.52
C ILE A 4 8.85 -32.22 10.91
N HIS A 5 8.58 -33.35 11.59
CA HIS A 5 8.43 -33.51 13.04
C HIS A 5 7.69 -32.42 13.87
N GLY A 6 6.44 -32.71 14.24
CA GLY A 6 5.97 -32.54 15.64
C GLY A 6 5.79 -31.15 16.25
N ALA A 7 6.15 -30.05 15.60
CA ALA A 7 5.82 -28.70 16.06
C ALA A 7 4.99 -27.99 14.98
N ALA A 8 3.67 -27.98 15.15
CA ALA A 8 2.82 -27.07 14.40
C ALA A 8 3.10 -25.64 14.90
N GLY A 9 3.90 -24.89 14.14
CA GLY A 9 3.99 -23.43 14.26
C GLY A 9 2.98 -22.76 13.32
N SER A 10 2.76 -21.45 13.48
CA SER A 10 1.99 -20.67 12.50
C SER A 10 2.64 -20.86 11.12
N SER A 11 1.87 -21.38 10.17
CA SER A 11 2.26 -21.47 8.77
C SER A 11 1.36 -20.52 8.00
N GLU A 12 1.87 -19.33 7.73
CA GLU A 12 1.29 -18.42 6.76
C GLU A 12 1.73 -18.94 5.38
N ASN A 13 0.91 -19.83 4.81
CA ASN A 13 1.05 -20.20 3.40
C ASN A 13 0.47 -19.06 2.57
N LEU A 14 1.32 -18.11 2.20
CA LEU A 14 1.02 -17.12 1.18
C LEU A 14 0.89 -17.85 -0.16
N SER A 15 -0.36 -18.11 -0.56
CA SER A 15 -0.68 -18.86 -1.79
C SER A 15 -0.20 -18.09 -3.03
N GLY A 16 0.35 -18.82 -4.01
CA GLY A 16 1.28 -18.33 -5.03
C GLY A 16 0.75 -17.38 -6.13
N ASN A 17 -0.26 -16.55 -5.86
CA ASN A 17 -0.69 -15.51 -6.80
C ASN A 17 -0.92 -14.17 -6.10
N LEU A 18 0.19 -13.55 -5.69
CA LEU A 18 0.17 -12.21 -5.11
C LEU A 18 0.36 -11.15 -6.19
N ASN A 19 -0.44 -10.10 -6.11
CA ASN A 19 -0.15 -8.87 -6.82
C ASN A 19 0.47 -7.88 -5.82
N PHE A 20 1.56 -7.25 -6.25
CA PHE A 20 2.27 -6.25 -5.45
C PHE A 20 1.91 -4.87 -5.94
N TYR A 21 1.73 -3.95 -5.01
CA TYR A 21 1.40 -2.57 -5.29
C TYR A 21 2.33 -1.66 -4.51
N THR A 22 2.73 -0.57 -5.16
CA THR A 22 3.46 0.52 -4.53
C THR A 22 2.56 1.76 -4.50
N ILE A 23 2.46 2.36 -3.33
CA ILE A 23 1.85 3.68 -3.12
C ILE A 23 2.98 4.68 -2.94
N TYR A 24 2.95 5.75 -3.72
CA TYR A 24 3.82 6.90 -3.63
C TYR A 24 3.03 8.05 -2.99
N VAL A 25 3.51 8.57 -1.86
CA VAL A 25 2.82 9.60 -1.09
C VAL A 25 3.72 10.83 -0.97
N LYS A 26 3.23 12.00 -1.39
CA LYS A 26 4.03 13.23 -1.37
C LYS A 26 3.74 14.12 -0.16
N THR A 27 2.47 14.25 0.22
CA THR A 27 2.03 15.30 1.15
C THR A 27 1.56 14.75 2.50
N LEU A 28 0.93 13.58 2.52
CA LEU A 28 0.43 12.94 3.74
C LEU A 28 1.58 12.26 4.49
N ASP A 29 1.77 12.59 5.76
CA ASP A 29 2.70 11.87 6.63
C ASP A 29 2.06 10.55 7.09
N ILE A 30 2.65 9.44 6.67
CA ILE A 30 2.24 8.08 7.00
C ILE A 30 3.32 7.34 7.78
N THR A 31 4.17 8.06 8.52
CA THR A 31 5.21 7.43 9.34
C THR A 31 4.60 6.41 10.31
N SER A 32 5.01 5.16 10.20
CA SER A 32 4.60 4.11 11.15
C SER A 32 5.44 4.21 12.42
N THR A 33 4.79 4.63 13.51
CA THR A 33 5.42 4.84 14.83
C THR A 33 5.10 3.71 15.80
N GLY A 34 4.01 2.97 15.58
CA GLY A 34 3.45 1.99 16.51
C GLY A 34 2.66 2.60 17.68
N ASP A 35 2.56 3.93 17.76
CA ASP A 35 1.73 4.63 18.74
C ASP A 35 0.39 5.02 18.09
N ILE A 36 -0.70 4.40 18.54
CA ILE A 36 -2.05 4.65 18.03
C ILE A 36 -2.54 6.09 18.25
N LEU A 37 -1.92 6.84 19.15
CA LEU A 37 -2.25 8.24 19.42
C LEU A 37 -1.48 9.20 18.51
N ASP A 38 -0.46 8.72 17.80
CA ASP A 38 0.31 9.51 16.87
C ASP A 38 -0.48 9.71 15.56
N GLN A 39 -0.53 10.95 15.09
CA GLN A 39 -1.31 11.32 13.90
C GLN A 39 -0.79 10.64 12.63
N SER A 40 0.53 10.47 12.46
CA SER A 40 1.06 9.81 11.26
C SER A 40 0.78 8.32 11.26
N GLN A 41 0.68 7.69 12.44
CA GLN A 41 0.25 6.31 12.58
C GLN A 41 -1.24 6.16 12.23
N GLN A 42 -2.10 7.07 12.70
CA GLN A 42 -3.52 7.09 12.33
C GLN A 42 -3.71 7.29 10.82
N ASN A 43 -2.94 8.19 10.20
CA ASN A 43 -2.96 8.41 8.76
C ASN A 43 -2.56 7.15 7.99
N PHE A 44 -1.55 6.42 8.46
CA PHE A 44 -1.14 5.15 7.87
C PHE A 44 -2.23 4.06 8.03
N ASP A 45 -2.87 4.00 9.20
CA ASP A 45 -3.98 3.08 9.46
C ASP A 45 -5.17 3.39 8.55
N ASP A 46 -5.48 4.68 8.31
CA ASP A 46 -6.53 5.11 7.38
C ASP A 46 -6.22 4.73 5.93
N VAL A 47 -4.97 4.87 5.48
CA VAL A 47 -4.53 4.38 4.16
C VAL A 47 -4.74 2.86 4.06
N CYS A 48 -4.37 2.10 5.09
CA CYS A 48 -4.59 0.65 5.11
C CYS A 48 -6.09 0.31 5.12
N ASN A 49 -6.91 1.07 5.84
CA ASN A 49 -8.36 0.89 5.91
C ASN A 49 -9.05 1.14 4.58
N LEU A 50 -8.60 2.11 3.78
CA LEU A 50 -9.11 2.32 2.43
C LEU A 50 -8.81 1.12 1.52
N ILE A 51 -7.62 0.54 1.61
CA ILE A 51 -7.26 -0.68 0.86
C ILE A 51 -8.15 -1.85 1.28
N ASN A 52 -8.40 -1.99 2.60
CA ASN A 52 -9.27 -3.03 3.18
C ASN A 52 -10.70 -3.01 2.65
N LEU A 53 -11.20 -1.89 2.10
CA LEU A 53 -12.52 -1.83 1.47
C LEU A 53 -12.66 -2.74 0.25
N VAL A 54 -11.54 -3.14 -0.36
CA VAL A 54 -11.50 -3.95 -1.58
C VAL A 54 -10.82 -5.30 -1.33
N ALA A 55 -9.66 -5.31 -0.67
CA ALA A 55 -8.88 -6.52 -0.43
C ALA A 55 -8.03 -6.38 0.84
N GLN A 56 -7.75 -7.50 1.51
CA GLN A 56 -6.87 -7.51 2.68
C GLN A 56 -5.40 -7.34 2.24
N PRO A 57 -4.73 -6.23 2.60
CA PRO A 57 -3.33 -6.02 2.29
C PRO A 57 -2.44 -6.80 3.27
N VAL A 58 -1.42 -7.45 2.71
CA VAL A 58 -0.24 -7.90 3.44
C VAL A 58 0.79 -6.77 3.34
N ILE A 59 1.13 -6.17 4.48
CA ILE A 59 2.12 -5.10 4.56
C ILE A 59 3.51 -5.69 4.25
N MET A 60 4.14 -5.24 3.16
CA MET A 60 5.45 -5.74 2.73
C MET A 60 6.60 -4.93 3.33
N ASN A 61 6.39 -3.63 3.50
CA ASN A 61 7.27 -2.74 4.26
C ASN A 61 6.45 -1.66 4.95
N SER A 62 6.89 -1.24 6.14
CA SER A 62 6.43 0.03 6.71
C SER A 62 6.79 1.20 5.78
N PRO A 63 6.04 2.30 5.78
CA PRO A 63 6.33 3.45 4.92
C PRO A 63 7.77 3.95 5.07
N ILE A 64 8.46 4.15 3.94
CA ILE A 64 9.87 4.55 3.89
C ILE A 64 9.97 5.94 3.27
N PRO A 65 10.60 6.92 3.93
CA PRO A 65 10.85 8.24 3.35
C PRO A 65 11.89 8.13 2.22
N VAL A 66 11.58 8.72 1.07
CA VAL A 66 12.43 8.69 -0.13
C VAL A 66 12.34 10.02 -0.91
N SER A 67 13.24 10.18 -1.87
CA SER A 67 13.02 11.14 -2.97
C SER A 67 12.22 10.45 -4.07
N LEU A 68 11.01 10.94 -4.34
CA LEU A 68 10.12 10.41 -5.37
C LEU A 68 10.64 10.65 -6.79
N THR A 69 11.57 11.60 -6.97
CA THR A 69 12.17 11.90 -8.26
C THR A 69 12.90 10.68 -8.82
N GLY A 70 12.35 10.11 -9.90
CA GLY A 70 12.89 8.90 -10.54
C GLY A 70 12.44 7.58 -9.91
N LEU A 71 11.53 7.63 -8.92
CA LEU A 71 10.88 6.45 -8.34
C LEU A 71 9.38 6.43 -8.63
N ALA A 72 8.68 7.54 -8.40
CA ALA A 72 7.25 7.64 -8.69
C ALA A 72 7.00 7.90 -10.19
N PRO A 73 5.83 7.50 -10.73
CA PRO A 73 5.48 7.73 -12.12
C PRO A 73 5.53 9.20 -12.55
N THR A 74 4.95 10.10 -11.75
CA THR A 74 4.97 11.54 -12.03
C THR A 74 5.33 12.42 -10.83
N LEU A 75 5.14 11.92 -9.60
CA LEU A 75 5.49 12.69 -8.40
C LEU A 75 7.00 12.93 -8.28
N THR A 76 7.38 14.14 -7.86
CA THR A 76 8.77 14.53 -7.63
C THR A 76 8.93 15.21 -6.27
N GLY A 77 10.16 15.20 -5.74
CA GLY A 77 10.50 15.77 -4.44
C GLY A 77 10.48 14.75 -3.32
N ASN A 78 10.49 15.21 -2.08
CA ASN A 78 10.45 14.32 -0.92
C ASN A 78 9.04 13.71 -0.76
N GLY A 79 9.00 12.48 -0.29
CA GLY A 79 7.77 11.76 0.01
C GLY A 79 8.05 10.42 0.66
N MET A 80 7.08 9.52 0.61
CA MET A 80 7.16 8.18 1.16
C MET A 80 6.71 7.14 0.15
N ILE A 81 7.29 5.94 0.27
CA ILE A 81 6.83 4.75 -0.45
C ILE A 81 6.30 3.72 0.54
N PHE A 82 5.17 3.14 0.19
CA PHE A 82 4.57 2.03 0.93
C PHE A 82 4.24 0.90 -0.04
N LYS A 83 4.65 -0.33 0.27
CA LYS A 83 4.32 -1.49 -0.55
C LYS A 83 3.47 -2.48 0.22
N PHE A 84 2.50 -3.04 -0.48
CA PHE A 84 1.64 -4.09 0.02
C PHE A 84 1.39 -5.14 -1.06
N ALA A 85 1.01 -6.33 -0.63
CA ALA A 85 0.59 -7.41 -1.48
C ALA A 85 -0.86 -7.80 -1.17
N VAL A 86 -1.55 -8.43 -2.13
CA VAL A 86 -2.89 -9.01 -1.92
C VAL A 86 -2.97 -10.41 -2.52
N GLU A 87 -3.70 -11.32 -1.89
CA GLU A 87 -3.83 -12.73 -2.29
C GLU A 87 -4.79 -12.99 -3.47
N HIS A 88 -5.20 -11.93 -4.18
CA HIS A 88 -6.08 -12.04 -5.33
C HIS A 88 -5.50 -11.30 -6.54
N GLY A 89 -5.35 -12.06 -7.63
CA GLY A 89 -5.01 -11.51 -8.93
C GLY A 89 -5.99 -10.41 -9.35
N GLN A 90 -5.44 -9.29 -9.84
CA GLN A 90 -6.23 -8.21 -10.45
C GLN A 90 -7.25 -7.53 -9.52
N ALA A 91 -7.07 -7.63 -8.19
CA ALA A 91 -8.01 -7.08 -7.20
C ALA A 91 -8.36 -5.60 -7.41
N PHE A 92 -7.40 -4.80 -7.92
CA PHE A 92 -7.60 -3.37 -8.17
C PHE A 92 -7.71 -3.01 -9.66
N GLN A 93 -7.76 -4.02 -10.54
CA GLN A 93 -7.81 -3.79 -11.97
C GLN A 93 -9.23 -3.42 -12.42
N ARG A 94 -9.33 -2.40 -13.27
CA ARG A 94 -10.57 -2.06 -13.98
C ARG A 94 -10.26 -1.47 -15.34
N SER A 95 -11.03 -1.87 -16.35
CA SER A 95 -10.92 -1.31 -17.72
C SER A 95 -9.50 -1.33 -18.32
N GLY A 96 -8.65 -2.27 -17.91
CA GLY A 96 -7.28 -2.42 -18.39
C GLY A 96 -6.21 -1.65 -17.60
N ASP A 97 -6.58 -0.87 -16.57
CA ASP A 97 -5.65 -0.26 -15.63
C ASP A 97 -5.58 -1.08 -14.34
N ASN A 98 -4.37 -1.54 -13.99
CA ASN A 98 -4.10 -2.44 -12.86
C ASN A 98 -4.34 -1.80 -11.48
N VAL A 99 -4.44 -0.47 -11.41
CA VAL A 99 -4.63 0.28 -10.16
C VAL A 99 -5.86 1.19 -10.19
N ALA A 100 -6.74 1.04 -11.19
CA ALA A 100 -7.91 1.91 -11.35
C ALA A 100 -8.79 1.96 -10.10
N LEU A 101 -9.01 0.82 -9.44
CA LEU A 101 -9.86 0.79 -8.24
C LEU A 101 -9.18 1.48 -7.04
N LEU A 102 -7.85 1.45 -6.93
CA LEU A 102 -7.13 2.23 -5.92
C LEU A 102 -7.36 3.73 -6.15
N LYS A 103 -7.26 4.19 -7.40
CA LYS A 103 -7.55 5.59 -7.75
C LYS A 103 -8.98 5.98 -7.37
N GLU A 104 -9.95 5.11 -7.63
CA GLU A 104 -11.36 5.38 -7.32
C GLU A 104 -11.67 5.44 -5.81
N ILE A 105 -11.05 4.58 -4.98
CA ILE A 105 -11.33 4.55 -3.54
C ILE A 105 -10.54 5.62 -2.76
N PHE A 106 -9.38 6.05 -3.27
CA PHE A 106 -8.55 7.06 -2.64
C PHE A 106 -8.88 8.48 -3.11
N TYR A 107 -9.05 8.71 -4.42
CA TYR A 107 -9.19 10.07 -4.92
C TYR A 107 -10.50 10.72 -4.47
N GLY A 108 -10.38 11.90 -3.87
CA GLY A 108 -11.49 12.63 -3.27
C GLY A 108 -11.72 12.33 -1.77
N VAL A 109 -10.95 11.40 -1.19
CA VAL A 109 -10.88 11.23 0.27
C VAL A 109 -9.98 12.33 0.85
N ASP A 110 -10.35 12.85 2.01
CA ASP A 110 -9.52 13.75 2.81
C ASP A 110 -9.04 12.97 4.04
N ILE A 111 -7.72 12.86 4.21
CA ILE A 111 -7.10 12.21 5.36
C ILE A 111 -6.32 13.30 6.10
N ASP A 112 -6.73 13.61 7.33
CA ASP A 112 -6.06 14.60 8.18
C ASP A 112 -5.88 15.98 7.50
N GLY A 113 -6.92 16.44 6.77
CA GLY A 113 -6.88 17.72 6.06
C GLY A 113 -6.06 17.70 4.77
N VAL A 114 -5.55 16.54 4.35
CA VAL A 114 -4.85 16.34 3.08
C VAL A 114 -5.80 15.68 2.08
N PRO A 115 -6.24 16.40 1.04
CA PRO A 115 -7.02 15.80 -0.04
C PRO A 115 -6.14 14.84 -0.84
N ILE A 116 -6.64 13.63 -1.02
CA ILE A 116 -5.98 12.61 -1.85
C ILE A 116 -6.40 12.80 -3.31
N ASP A 117 -5.41 13.08 -4.15
CA ASP A 117 -5.54 13.34 -5.58
C ASP A 117 -4.24 12.92 -6.32
N PRO A 118 -4.19 13.00 -7.66
CA PRO A 118 -2.99 12.59 -8.41
C PRO A 118 -1.71 13.38 -8.14
N ILE A 119 -1.77 14.56 -7.49
CA ILE A 119 -0.57 15.34 -7.12
C ILE A 119 -0.11 15.07 -5.69
N THR A 120 -0.94 14.43 -4.86
CA THR A 120 -0.60 14.03 -3.48
C THR A 120 -0.29 12.55 -3.33
N MET A 121 -0.91 11.68 -4.15
CA MET A 121 -0.72 10.23 -4.09
C MET A 121 -0.84 9.54 -5.46
N GLU A 122 0.08 8.62 -5.74
CA GLU A 122 0.08 7.80 -6.95
C GLU A 122 0.24 6.32 -6.64
N PHE A 123 -0.25 5.47 -7.55
CA PHE A 123 -0.27 4.03 -7.38
C PHE A 123 0.35 3.34 -8.59
N GLU A 124 1.06 2.25 -8.35
CA GLU A 124 1.62 1.40 -9.39
C GLU A 124 1.53 -0.07 -8.97
N MET A 125 1.15 -0.94 -9.91
CA MET A 125 1.33 -2.37 -9.72
C MET A 125 2.80 -2.69 -9.96
N SER A 126 3.50 -3.14 -8.92
CA SER A 126 4.91 -3.49 -8.99
C SER A 126 5.05 -4.93 -9.47
N GLU A 127 6.04 -5.18 -10.32
CA GLU A 127 6.56 -6.53 -10.45
C GLU A 127 7.49 -6.83 -9.25
N LEU A 128 7.56 -8.09 -8.84
CA LEU A 128 8.60 -8.57 -7.91
C LEU A 128 9.95 -8.27 -8.55
N LEU A 129 10.78 -7.47 -7.89
CA LEU A 129 12.23 -7.49 -8.13
C LEU A 129 12.80 -8.84 -7.68
#